data_AF-A0A847MXP9-F1
#
_entry.id   AF-A0A847MXP9-F1
#
_cell.length_a   1.000
_cell.length_b   1.000
_cell.length_c   1.000
_cell.angle_alpha   90.00
_cell.angle_beta   90.00
_cell.angle_gamma   90.00
#
_symmetry.space_group_name_H-M   'P 1'
#
loop_
_entity.id
_entity.type
_entity.pdbx_description
1 polymer ?
#
loop_
_entity_poly.entity_id
_entity_poly.type
_entity_poly.pdbx_seq_one_letter_code
_entity_poly.pdbx_strand_id
1 'polypeptide(L)' 'MTIFCYPRCSTCAKAVAYLEAKGLTYTYRDIKLERPSKEELTSFYQRSG' A
#
# COMPACT_ATOMS: atom_id res chain seq x y z
N MET A 1 -2.51 0.36 -9.27
CA MET A 1 -3.16 0.34 -7.94
C MET A 1 -2.06 0.26 -6.89
N THR A 2 -1.93 1.30 -6.06
CA THR A 2 -0.80 1.40 -5.11
C THR A 2 -1.21 0.82 -3.78
N ILE A 3 -0.47 -0.19 -3.31
CA ILE A 3 -0.68 -0.79 -2.00
C ILE A 3 0.36 -0.24 -1.04
N PHE A 4 -0.12 0.37 0.03
CA PHE A 4 0.70 0.84 1.13
C PHE A 4 0.85 -0.32 2.12
N CYS A 5 2.02 -0.94 2.12
CA CYS A 5 2.29 -2.10 2.94
C CYS A 5 3.62 -1.97 3.67
N TYR A 6 3.84 -2.81 4.68
CA TYR A 6 5.12 -2.89 5.37
C TYR A 6 5.56 -4.35 5.45
N PRO A 7 6.88 -4.66 5.40
CA PRO A 7 7.38 -5.99 5.08
C PRO A 7 7.20 -6.96 6.25
N ARG A 8 7.01 -6.43 7.46
CA ARG A 8 6.72 -7.22 8.67
C ARG A 8 5.24 -7.58 8.82
N CYS A 9 4.37 -7.16 7.90
CA CYS A 9 2.95 -7.46 8.00
C CYS A 9 2.63 -8.78 7.30
N SER A 10 2.20 -9.77 8.07
CA SER A 10 1.66 -11.03 7.52
C SER A 10 0.41 -10.81 6.66
N THR A 11 -0.37 -9.75 6.94
CA THR A 11 -1.52 -9.34 6.11
C THR A 11 -1.10 -8.82 4.74
N CYS A 12 -0.01 -8.04 4.67
CA CYS A 12 0.52 -7.53 3.40
C CYS A 12 1.04 -8.64 2.50
N ALA A 13 1.74 -9.63 3.07
CA ALA A 13 2.19 -10.79 2.32
C ALA A 13 1.02 -11.55 1.66
N LYS A 14 -0.10 -11.71 2.39
CA LYS A 14 -1.33 -12.32 1.83
C LYS A 14 -1.96 -11.45 0.74
N ALA A 15 -1.96 -10.13 0.90
CA ALA A 15 -2.52 -9.20 -0.09
C ALA A 15 -1.73 -9.20 -1.40
N VAL A 16 -0.39 -9.18 -1.31
CA VAL A 16 0.54 -9.33 -2.44
C VAL A 16 0.29 -10.66 -3.15
N ALA A 17 0.26 -11.77 -2.41
CA ALA A 17 -0.01 -13.09 -2.99
C ALA A 17 -1.38 -13.17 -3.68
N TYR A 18 -2.41 -12.53 -3.12
CA TYR A 18 -3.74 -12.45 -3.74
C TYR A 18 -3.73 -11.64 -5.04
N LEU A 19 -3.01 -10.52 -5.07
CA LEU A 19 -2.88 -9.66 -6.25
C LEU A 19 -2.05 -10.33 -7.35
N GLU A 20 -0.96 -11.03 -6.99
CA GLU A 20 -0.17 -11.84 -7.92
C GLU A 20 -0.97 -13.02 -8.48
N ALA A 21 -1.73 -13.72 -7.63
CA ALA A 21 -2.61 -14.81 -8.07
C ALA A 21 -3.70 -14.32 -9.05
N LYS A 22 -4.12 -13.06 -8.93
CA LYS A 22 -5.03 -12.43 -9.88
C LYS A 22 -4.33 -11.82 -11.11
N GLY A 23 -3.00 -11.83 -11.17
CA GLY A 23 -2.23 -11.23 -12.25
C GLY A 23 -2.43 -9.71 -12.37
N LEU A 24 -2.78 -9.04 -11.27
CA LEU A 24 -3.04 -7.61 -11.27
C LEU A 24 -1.73 -6.84 -11.07
N THR A 25 -1.51 -5.80 -11.86
CA THR A 25 -0.36 -4.92 -11.68
C THR A 25 -0.60 -4.00 -10.48
N TYR A 26 0.13 -4.25 -9.39
CA TYR A 26 0.11 -3.41 -8.20
C TYR A 26 1.48 -2.80 -7.93
N THR A 27 1.48 -1.63 -7.31
CA THR A 27 2.70 -0.95 -6.90
C THR A 27 2.82 -1.11 -5.39
N TYR A 28 3.82 -1.88 -4.95
CA TYR A 28 4.12 -2.02 -3.53
C TYR A 28 4.88 -0.80 -3.03
N ARG A 29 4.28 -0.03 -2.12
CA ARG A 29 4.93 1.10 -1.45
C ARG A 29 5.09 0.82 0.03
N ASP A 30 6.32 0.94 0.49
CA ASP A 30 6.66 0.71 1.89
C ASP A 30 6.43 1.97 2.74
N ILE A 31 5.37 1.99 3.55
CA ILE A 31 5.05 3.17 4.39
C ILE A 31 6.10 3.46 5.47
N LYS A 32 6.99 2.51 5.75
CA LYS A 32 8.01 2.63 6.80
C LYS A 32 9.28 3.27 6.26
N LEU A 33 9.72 2.87 5.07
CA LEU A 33 10.85 3.46 4.34
C LEU A 33 10.47 4.78 3.67
N GLU A 34 9.32 4.82 3.02
CA GLU A 34 8.81 5.98 2.29
C GLU A 34 7.64 6.59 3.06
N ARG A 35 7.98 7.26 4.17
CA ARG A 35 7.00 7.94 5.02
C ARG A 35 6.33 9.06 4.21
N PRO A 36 5.00 8.97 3.94
CA PRO A 36 4.33 10.06 3.27
C PRO A 36 4.35 11.30 4.18
N SER A 37 4.61 12.46 3.59
CA SER A 37 4.46 13.73 4.29
C SER A 37 3.01 13.94 4.73
N LYS A 38 2.82 14.77 5.75
CA LYS A 38 1.50 15.08 6.31
C LYS A 38 0.51 15.59 5.24
N GLU A 39 1.02 16.32 4.24
CA GLU A 39 0.25 16.85 3.11
C GLU A 39 -0.31 15.74 2.21
N GLU A 40 0.51 14.74 1.89
CA GLU A 40 0.10 13.57 1.11
C GLU A 40 -0.92 12.72 1.88
N LEU A 41 -0.69 12.49 3.18
CA LEU A 41 -1.62 11.74 4.03
C LEU A 41 -2.99 12.42 4.10
N THR A 42 -3.01 13.75 4.16
CA THR A 42 -4.26 14.54 4.16
C THR A 42 -5.01 14.38 2.84
N SER A 43 -4.29 14.38 1.72
CA SER A 43 -4.89 14.14 0.39
C SER A 43 -5.46 12.73 0.23
N PHE A 44 -4.77 11.71 0.75
CA PHE A 44 -5.29 10.34 0.78
C PHE A 44 -6.55 10.23 1.64
N TYR A 45 -6.53 10.87 2.82
CA TYR A 45 -7.68 10.90 3.72
C TYR A 45 -8.90 11.56 3.08
N GLN A 46 -8.73 12.70 2.42
CA GLN A 46 -9.80 13.36 1.67
C GLN A 46 -10.34 12.54 0.51
N ARG A 47 -9.48 11.79 -0.19
CA ARG A 47 -9.88 10.88 -1.29
C ARG A 47 -10.56 9.60 -0.81
N SER A 48 -10.48 9.28 0.49
CA SER A 48 -11.01 8.03 1.06
C SER A 48 -12.39 8.18 1.70
N GLY A 49 -13.01 9.36 1.60
CA GLY A 49 -14.41 9.60 1.98
C GLY A 49 -15.35 9.40 0.79
#